data_AF-A0AAP0ZH22-F1
#
_entry.id   AF-A0AAP0ZH22-F1
#
_cell.length_a   1.000
_cell.length_b   1.000
_cell.length_c   1.000
_cell.angle_alpha   90.00
_cell.angle_beta   90.00
_cell.angle_gamma   90.00
#
_symmetry.space_group_name_H-M   'P 1'
#
loop_
_entity.id
_entity.type
_entity.pdbx_description
1 polymer ?
#
loop_
_entity_poly.entity_id
_entity_poly.type
_entity_poly.pdbx_seq_one_letter_code
_entity_poly.pdbx_strand_id
1 'polypeptide(L)'
;MLEFPRWKYFLILLVLAVSALYALPNIYQKDPSVQITASRGAQLDDALRSRIDADLKAAGITPKAVTKEGDSLMVRLPSLQAQTRANDVLRQQLGENYTVALNLASTVPDWLAKLGGRPMVLGLDLVGGVHFAMQVDQKAALEKRLDGFAEDIRTTLRDARIAYRSVERRADNSIQVSLGEGASADAARMALAKAQPTLTYDVSGQNIAVKVPEAELKQIASGAIEQNLTTLRNRVNALGVSEPTIQRQGEDRIVVELPGLQDTAEAKRLIGATASLEFRAVVDGNADDAVRSGNIPPEAKVYRVRDTGAPVLLNKRALVTGDQMVSASVSTDQNGMPAVAVTLNNVAGQRMFDYTSANVGKLMSVVYIERIPTVTMVDGKEVRSVRVKEEALPATRIAGVFGKNFQTTGLEKAEAENLAKLLKSGSLAAPMDFVEEYVIGPSLGAENVERGVTAVVYSFLFTLVFFTIYYRVFGAITSVALLFNLLIVVAVMSLFGATMTLPGFAGLALSVGLSVDANVLINERIREELRLGVPAKSAIAAGYEKAGGTILDANLTGLIVAVALYAFGTGPLKGFALTMMIGIFASMFTAITVSRALAVLIYGSRKKLKSVAI
;
A
#
# COMPACT_ATOMS: atom_id res chain seq x y z
N MET A 1 4.91 42.40 -37.43
CA MET A 1 4.74 43.07 -36.12
C MET A 1 4.71 41.98 -35.06
N LEU A 2 5.19 42.23 -33.83
CA LEU A 2 5.12 41.27 -32.72
C LEU A 2 3.65 40.97 -32.39
N GLU A 3 3.05 40.01 -33.08
CA GLU A 3 1.67 39.59 -32.88
C GLU A 3 1.63 38.31 -32.06
N PHE A 4 0.87 38.35 -30.98
CA PHE A 4 0.61 37.18 -30.14
C PHE A 4 -0.91 37.02 -30.03
N PRO A 5 -1.47 35.88 -30.44
CA PRO A 5 -2.92 35.68 -30.46
C PRO A 5 -3.55 35.89 -29.08
N ARG A 6 -4.68 36.61 -29.02
CA ARG A 6 -5.38 36.91 -27.75
C ARG A 6 -5.81 35.66 -26.99
N TRP A 7 -6.20 34.60 -27.71
CA TRP A 7 -6.57 33.32 -27.09
C TRP A 7 -5.41 32.67 -26.32
N LYS A 8 -4.15 32.90 -26.73
CA LYS A 8 -2.98 32.39 -26.01
C LYS A 8 -2.76 33.13 -24.68
N TYR A 9 -3.07 34.42 -24.59
CA TYR A 9 -3.07 35.13 -23.30
C TYR A 9 -4.13 34.57 -22.35
N PHE A 10 -5.33 34.27 -22.86
CA PHE A 10 -6.38 33.61 -22.07
C PHE A 10 -5.92 32.23 -21.59
N LEU A 11 -5.29 31.43 -22.46
CA LEU A 11 -4.72 30.14 -22.08
C LEU A 11 -3.67 30.27 -20.96
N ILE A 12 -2.74 31.23 -21.07
CA ILE A 12 -1.74 31.49 -20.03
C ILE A 12 -2.40 31.83 -18.70
N LEU A 13 -3.40 32.72 -18.70
CA LEU A 13 -4.12 33.12 -17.49
C LEU A 13 -4.92 31.96 -16.88
N LEU A 14 -5.54 31.13 -17.72
CA LEU A 14 -6.25 29.93 -17.27
C LEU A 14 -5.29 28.94 -16.61
N VAL A 15 -4.16 28.63 -17.26
CA VAL A 15 -3.13 27.74 -16.69
C VAL A 15 -2.57 28.32 -15.40
N LEU A 16 -2.37 29.65 -15.31
CA LEU A 16 -1.92 30.32 -14.09
C LEU A 16 -2.94 30.18 -12.96
N ALA A 17 -4.22 30.45 -13.23
CA ALA A 17 -5.28 30.34 -12.24
C ALA A 17 -5.45 28.90 -11.74
N VAL A 18 -5.45 27.92 -12.64
CA VAL A 18 -5.52 26.49 -12.30
C VAL A 18 -4.29 26.08 -11.50
N SER A 19 -3.09 26.49 -11.92
CA SER A 19 -1.86 26.14 -11.20
C SER A 19 -1.83 26.77 -9.81
N ALA A 20 -2.24 28.03 -9.66
CA ALA A 20 -2.35 28.68 -8.36
C ALA A 20 -3.35 27.97 -7.45
N LEU A 21 -4.53 27.58 -7.99
CA LEU A 21 -5.55 26.87 -7.24
C LEU A 21 -5.06 25.51 -6.73
N TYR A 22 -4.40 24.71 -7.57
CA TYR A 22 -3.92 23.38 -7.20
C TYR A 22 -2.57 23.38 -6.48
N ALA A 23 -1.81 24.48 -6.52
CA ALA A 23 -0.62 24.65 -5.67
C ALA A 23 -0.97 25.13 -4.25
N LEU A 24 -2.09 25.85 -4.07
CA LEU A 24 -2.54 26.40 -2.79
C LEU A 24 -2.61 25.39 -1.63
N PRO A 25 -3.05 24.13 -1.81
CA PRO A 25 -3.06 23.13 -0.74
C PRO A 25 -1.70 22.92 -0.07
N ASN A 26 -0.58 23.11 -0.78
CA ASN A 26 0.77 22.89 -0.26
C ASN A 26 1.22 23.94 0.75
N ILE A 27 0.54 25.09 0.81
CA ILE A 27 0.80 26.13 1.82
C ILE A 27 0.22 25.72 3.19
N TYR A 28 -0.82 24.88 3.17
CA TYR A 28 -1.48 24.37 4.37
C TYR A 28 -0.72 23.14 4.90
N GLN A 29 0.21 23.38 5.83
CA GLN A 29 0.95 22.30 6.48
C GLN A 29 0.00 21.40 7.30
N LYS A 30 0.15 20.08 7.19
CA LYS A 30 -0.63 19.12 7.97
C LYS A 30 -0.33 19.31 9.47
N ASP A 31 -1.36 19.33 10.31
CA ASP A 31 -1.19 19.41 11.76
C ASP A 31 -0.83 18.02 12.33
N PRO A 32 0.25 17.90 13.13
CA PRO A 32 0.48 16.71 13.95
C PRO A 32 -0.77 16.42 14.78
N SER A 33 -1.28 15.20 14.73
CA SER A 33 -2.55 14.88 15.37
C SER A 33 -2.59 13.47 15.96
N VAL A 34 -3.43 13.28 16.96
CA VAL A 34 -3.73 11.96 17.50
C VAL A 34 -5.19 11.66 17.15
N GLN A 35 -5.39 10.58 16.40
CA GLN A 35 -6.71 10.09 16.03
C GLN A 35 -7.18 9.08 17.06
N ILE A 36 -8.40 9.26 17.52
CA ILE A 36 -9.03 8.43 18.55
C ILE A 36 -10.31 7.86 17.97
N THR A 37 -10.34 6.56 17.78
CA THR A 37 -11.50 5.86 17.23
C THR A 37 -12.12 5.03 18.33
N ALA A 38 -13.44 5.13 18.49
CA ALA A 38 -14.16 4.31 19.44
C ALA A 38 -14.10 2.83 19.06
N SER A 39 -13.86 1.98 20.05
CA SER A 39 -13.87 0.53 19.93
C SER A 39 -14.96 -0.03 20.86
N ARG A 40 -15.53 -1.20 20.52
CA ARG A 40 -16.48 -1.93 21.38
C ARG A 40 -17.75 -1.15 21.79
N GLY A 41 -18.31 -0.33 20.89
CA GLY A 41 -19.56 0.41 21.15
C GLY A 41 -19.40 1.64 22.06
N ALA A 42 -18.17 2.02 22.39
CA ALA A 42 -17.90 3.30 23.05
C ALA A 42 -18.39 4.48 22.19
N GLN A 43 -18.82 5.56 22.83
CA GLN A 43 -19.26 6.76 22.12
C GLN A 43 -18.15 7.80 22.08
N LEU A 44 -18.16 8.58 20.99
CA LEU A 44 -17.34 9.78 20.81
C LEU A 44 -18.23 10.98 21.13
N ASP A 45 -18.36 11.27 22.42
CA ASP A 45 -19.21 12.31 23.01
C ASP A 45 -18.39 13.46 23.61
N ASP A 46 -19.07 14.52 24.02
CA ASP A 46 -18.43 15.70 24.61
C ASP A 46 -17.78 15.40 25.98
N ALA A 47 -18.23 14.33 26.66
CA ALA A 47 -17.62 13.86 27.90
C ALA A 47 -16.21 13.29 27.64
N LEU A 48 -16.05 12.46 26.62
CA LEU A 48 -14.74 11.98 26.18
C LEU A 48 -13.82 13.15 25.77
N ARG A 49 -14.36 14.12 25.02
CA ARG A 49 -13.60 15.32 24.63
C ARG A 49 -13.08 16.08 25.85
N SER A 50 -13.94 16.28 26.85
CA SER A 50 -13.57 16.96 28.10
C SER A 50 -12.52 16.18 28.90
N ARG A 51 -12.61 14.84 28.91
CA ARG A 51 -11.62 13.96 29.53
C ARG A 51 -10.26 14.05 28.85
N ILE A 52 -10.23 13.99 27.52
CA ILE A 52 -9.00 14.13 26.72
C ILE A 52 -8.33 15.48 27.00
N ASP A 53 -9.10 16.58 27.04
CA ASP A 53 -8.54 17.89 27.36
C ASP A 53 -7.97 17.94 28.78
N ALA A 54 -8.59 17.27 29.76
CA ALA A 54 -8.07 17.18 31.12
C ALA A 54 -6.77 16.35 31.19
N ASP A 55 -6.74 15.20 30.52
CA ASP A 55 -5.58 14.30 30.49
C ASP A 55 -4.37 14.96 29.81
N LEU A 56 -4.60 15.67 28.69
CA LEU A 56 -3.56 16.42 28.00
C LEU A 56 -3.04 17.60 28.82
N LYS A 57 -3.93 18.34 29.50
CA LYS A 57 -3.54 19.43 30.41
C LYS A 57 -2.71 18.92 31.59
N ALA A 58 -3.09 17.77 32.18
CA ALA A 58 -2.32 17.14 33.25
C ALA A 58 -0.90 16.76 32.81
N ALA A 59 -0.72 16.41 31.53
CA ALA A 59 0.57 16.13 30.92
C ALA A 59 1.32 17.39 30.42
N GLY A 60 0.78 18.59 30.63
CA GLY A 60 1.38 19.85 30.17
C GLY A 60 1.31 20.06 28.65
N ILE A 61 0.35 19.40 27.96
CA ILE A 61 0.16 19.48 26.52
C ILE A 61 -1.09 20.31 26.22
N THR A 62 -0.93 21.40 25.46
CA THR A 62 -2.05 22.21 24.97
C THR A 62 -2.38 21.84 23.52
N PRO A 63 -3.51 21.14 23.26
CA PRO A 63 -3.94 20.87 21.90
C PRO A 63 -4.38 22.16 21.20
N LYS A 64 -4.15 22.26 19.89
CA LYS A 64 -4.68 23.35 19.04
C LYS A 64 -6.21 23.28 18.96
N ALA A 65 -6.72 22.07 18.75
CA ALA A 65 -8.15 21.80 18.66
C ALA A 65 -8.39 20.31 18.93
N VAL A 66 -9.55 20.00 19.51
CA VAL A 66 -10.08 18.65 19.58
C VAL A 66 -11.40 18.66 18.83
N THR A 67 -11.46 18.02 17.67
CA THR A 67 -12.61 18.05 16.76
C THR A 67 -13.05 16.65 16.40
N LYS A 68 -14.36 16.43 16.26
CA LYS A 68 -14.89 15.17 15.72
C LYS A 68 -14.82 15.21 14.20
N GLU A 69 -14.11 14.27 13.60
CA GLU A 69 -14.03 14.07 12.15
C GLU A 69 -14.53 12.66 11.81
N GLY A 70 -15.74 12.59 11.24
CA GLY A 70 -16.44 11.33 10.97
C GLY A 70 -16.68 10.50 12.25
N ASP A 71 -16.23 9.25 12.22
CA ASP A 71 -16.31 8.29 13.34
C ASP A 71 -15.06 8.30 14.23
N SER A 72 -14.31 9.41 14.22
CA SER A 72 -13.11 9.56 15.07
C SER A 72 -13.03 10.96 15.69
N LEU A 73 -12.36 11.04 16.84
CA LEU A 73 -11.98 12.30 17.46
C LEU A 73 -10.54 12.61 17.07
N MET A 74 -10.29 13.81 16.58
CA MET A 74 -8.98 14.28 16.16
C MET A 74 -8.47 15.33 17.14
N VAL A 75 -7.36 15.01 17.80
CA VAL A 75 -6.63 15.93 18.67
C VAL A 75 -5.49 16.53 17.86
N ARG A 76 -5.60 17.81 17.47
CA ARG A 76 -4.57 18.53 16.71
C ARG A 76 -3.56 19.15 17.68
N LEU A 77 -2.27 19.00 17.38
CA LEU A 77 -1.16 19.33 18.27
C LEU A 77 -0.19 20.31 17.59
N PRO A 78 0.58 21.09 18.36
CA PRO A 78 1.48 22.09 17.82
C PRO A 78 2.76 21.54 17.21
N SER A 79 3.17 20.31 17.56
CA SER A 79 4.42 19.71 17.09
C SER A 79 4.38 18.17 17.11
N LEU A 80 5.27 17.53 16.33
CA LEU A 80 5.45 16.08 16.34
C LEU A 80 5.86 15.55 17.73
N GLN A 81 6.65 16.31 18.50
CA GLN A 81 7.00 15.92 19.87
C GLN A 81 5.79 15.95 20.80
N ALA A 82 4.95 16.99 20.69
CA ALA A 82 3.70 17.05 21.45
C ALA A 82 2.75 15.92 21.05
N GLN A 83 2.74 15.55 19.76
CA GLN A 83 1.97 14.44 19.23
C GLN A 83 2.36 13.09 19.84
N THR A 84 3.65 12.75 19.86
CA THR A 84 4.11 11.49 20.49
C THR A 84 3.76 11.44 21.97
N ARG A 85 4.05 12.51 22.73
CA ARG A 85 3.70 12.55 24.16
C ARG A 85 2.19 12.45 24.40
N ALA A 86 1.39 13.12 23.58
CA ALA A 86 -0.06 13.03 23.66
C ALA A 86 -0.55 11.61 23.37
N ASN A 87 0.04 10.94 22.37
CA ASN A 87 -0.30 9.56 22.06
C ASN A 87 -0.02 8.63 23.23
N ASP A 88 1.16 8.72 23.85
CA ASP A 88 1.55 7.90 25.00
C ASP A 88 0.59 8.09 26.18
N VAL A 89 0.29 9.34 26.52
CA VAL A 89 -0.65 9.69 27.60
C VAL A 89 -2.05 9.18 27.31
N LEU A 90 -2.56 9.44 26.11
CA LEU A 90 -3.93 9.06 25.74
C LEU A 90 -4.09 7.55 25.58
N ARG A 91 -3.08 6.82 25.09
CA ARG A 91 -3.07 5.35 25.07
C ARG A 91 -3.17 4.78 26.47
N GLN A 92 -2.44 5.35 27.43
CA GLN A 92 -2.46 4.87 28.81
C GLN A 92 -3.77 5.21 29.54
N GLN A 93 -4.29 6.43 29.33
CA GLN A 93 -5.47 6.96 30.03
C GLN A 93 -6.81 6.44 29.50
N LEU A 94 -6.97 6.39 28.17
CA LEU A 94 -8.24 5.99 27.54
C LEU A 94 -8.45 4.47 27.56
N GLY A 95 -7.37 3.71 27.77
CA GLY A 95 -7.40 2.26 27.79
C GLY A 95 -7.91 1.69 26.47
N GLU A 96 -8.41 0.46 26.52
CA GLU A 96 -8.68 -0.31 25.30
C GLU A 96 -10.06 -0.07 24.66
N ASN A 97 -10.88 0.80 25.24
CA ASN A 97 -12.16 1.18 24.62
C ASN A 97 -11.97 2.15 23.45
N TYR A 98 -10.76 2.69 23.30
CA TYR A 98 -10.43 3.64 22.24
C TYR A 98 -9.10 3.24 21.59
N THR A 99 -9.08 3.24 20.26
CA THR A 99 -7.83 3.07 19.51
C THR A 99 -7.21 4.44 19.28
N VAL A 100 -5.99 4.63 19.78
CA VAL A 100 -5.25 5.90 19.70
C VAL A 100 -4.09 5.74 18.73
N ALA A 101 -4.14 6.44 17.60
CA ALA A 101 -3.17 6.37 16.52
C ALA A 101 -2.56 7.75 16.22
N LEU A 102 -1.29 7.77 15.82
CA LEU A 102 -0.63 8.96 15.30
C LEU A 102 -1.17 9.24 13.88
N ASN A 103 -1.55 10.48 13.60
CA ASN A 103 -2.01 10.90 12.28
C ASN A 103 -1.55 12.33 11.94
N LEU A 104 -1.58 12.72 10.67
CA LEU A 104 -1.34 14.08 10.20
C LEU A 104 -2.64 14.65 9.63
N ALA A 105 -3.29 15.54 10.39
CA ALA A 105 -4.58 16.11 10.01
C ALA A 105 -4.40 17.12 8.88
N SER A 106 -5.27 17.05 7.86
CA SER A 106 -5.29 18.06 6.80
C SER A 106 -5.79 19.39 7.34
N THR A 107 -5.06 20.47 7.06
CA THR A 107 -5.48 21.86 7.35
C THR A 107 -6.04 22.55 6.11
N VAL A 108 -6.18 21.81 4.99
CA VAL A 108 -6.75 22.32 3.75
C VAL A 108 -8.22 22.66 3.95
N PRO A 109 -8.68 23.87 3.58
CA PRO A 109 -10.08 24.26 3.68
C PRO A 109 -11.01 23.32 2.89
N ASP A 110 -12.21 23.06 3.42
CA ASP A 110 -13.18 22.14 2.80
C ASP A 110 -13.56 22.51 1.36
N TRP A 111 -13.64 23.80 1.04
CA TRP A 111 -13.94 24.26 -0.31
C TRP A 111 -12.86 23.85 -1.32
N LEU A 112 -11.59 23.83 -0.89
CA LEU A 112 -10.45 23.46 -1.72
C LEU A 112 -10.34 21.94 -1.84
N ALA A 113 -10.59 21.22 -0.73
CA ALA A 113 -10.66 19.77 -0.73
C ALA A 113 -11.77 19.22 -1.66
N LYS A 114 -12.94 19.87 -1.68
CA LYS A 114 -14.07 19.52 -2.58
C LYS A 114 -13.76 19.72 -4.06
N LEU A 115 -12.87 20.66 -4.39
CA LEU A 115 -12.38 20.88 -5.76
C LEU A 115 -11.26 19.89 -6.16
N GLY A 116 -10.95 18.93 -5.29
CA GLY A 116 -9.86 17.96 -5.50
C GLY A 116 -8.47 18.52 -5.17
N GLY A 117 -8.39 19.69 -4.55
CA GLY A 117 -7.12 20.27 -4.09
C GLY A 117 -6.56 19.48 -2.90
N ARG A 118 -5.58 18.61 -3.17
CA ARG A 118 -4.85 17.86 -2.15
C ARG A 118 -3.40 18.35 -2.11
N PRO A 119 -2.75 18.38 -0.92
CA PRO A 119 -1.33 18.66 -0.85
C PRO A 119 -0.56 17.52 -1.52
N MET A 120 0.66 17.83 -1.97
CA MET A 120 1.60 16.87 -2.50
C MET A 120 1.89 15.80 -1.45
N VAL A 121 1.93 14.53 -1.89
CA VAL A 121 2.26 13.40 -1.02
C VAL A 121 3.77 13.44 -0.76
N LEU A 122 4.19 13.32 0.49
CA LEU A 122 5.60 13.27 0.85
C LEU A 122 6.01 11.81 1.04
N GLY A 123 7.16 11.45 0.47
CA GLY A 123 7.73 10.12 0.55
C GLY A 123 8.37 9.82 1.91
N LEU A 124 8.75 8.56 2.09
CA LEU A 124 9.34 8.05 3.32
C LEU A 124 10.58 8.85 3.77
N ASP A 125 11.43 9.24 2.82
CA ASP A 125 12.65 10.01 3.08
C ASP A 125 12.40 11.39 3.70
N LEU A 126 11.17 11.90 3.59
CA LEU A 126 10.76 13.23 4.03
C LEU A 126 9.88 13.20 5.28
N VAL A 127 9.04 12.18 5.44
CA VAL A 127 8.13 12.03 6.59
C VAL A 127 8.72 11.13 7.69
N GLY A 128 9.69 10.29 7.33
CA GLY A 128 10.10 9.13 8.12
C GLY A 128 9.06 8.00 8.02
N GLY A 129 9.39 6.84 8.56
CA GLY A 129 8.54 5.65 8.60
C GLY A 129 9.32 4.36 8.34
N VAL A 130 8.62 3.34 7.82
CA VAL A 130 9.23 2.05 7.46
C VAL A 130 9.03 1.68 5.99
N HIS A 131 10.05 1.04 5.42
CA HIS A 131 10.02 0.35 4.13
C HIS A 131 10.30 -1.14 4.36
N PHE A 132 9.44 -2.00 3.81
CA PHE A 132 9.62 -3.44 3.80
C PHE A 132 9.58 -3.96 2.36
N ALA A 133 10.57 -4.75 1.97
CA ALA A 133 10.49 -5.58 0.77
C ALA A 133 10.25 -7.04 1.20
N MET A 134 9.11 -7.60 0.80
CA MET A 134 8.68 -8.94 1.17
C MET A 134 8.65 -9.85 -0.04
N GLN A 135 9.17 -11.08 0.07
CA GLN A 135 9.14 -12.08 -0.98
C GLN A 135 8.04 -13.10 -0.69
N VAL A 136 7.20 -13.37 -1.68
CA VAL A 136 6.12 -14.36 -1.58
C VAL A 136 6.70 -15.75 -1.83
N ASP A 137 6.37 -16.70 -0.95
CA ASP A 137 6.72 -18.11 -1.14
C ASP A 137 5.81 -18.73 -2.22
N GLN A 138 6.25 -18.63 -3.48
CA GLN A 138 5.52 -19.18 -4.62
C GLN A 138 5.36 -20.70 -4.54
N LYS A 139 6.31 -21.39 -3.91
CA LYS A 139 6.25 -22.85 -3.75
C LYS A 139 5.13 -23.22 -2.80
N ALA A 140 5.03 -22.55 -1.66
CA ALA A 140 3.93 -22.76 -0.73
C ALA A 140 2.56 -22.41 -1.35
N ALA A 141 2.49 -21.36 -2.19
CA ALA A 141 1.29 -21.02 -2.95
C ALA A 141 0.84 -22.17 -3.86
N LEU A 142 1.81 -22.73 -4.59
CA LEU A 142 1.57 -23.83 -5.52
C LEU A 142 1.16 -25.11 -4.78
N GLU A 143 1.87 -25.48 -3.72
CA GLU A 143 1.55 -26.66 -2.90
C GLU A 143 0.13 -26.57 -2.35
N LYS A 144 -0.26 -25.42 -1.77
CA LYS A 144 -1.62 -25.18 -1.27
C LYS A 144 -2.67 -25.32 -2.37
N ARG A 145 -2.38 -24.84 -3.59
CA ARG A 145 -3.31 -24.94 -4.72
C ARG A 145 -3.44 -26.37 -5.25
N LEU A 146 -2.33 -27.11 -5.32
CA LEU A 146 -2.32 -28.52 -5.71
C LEU A 146 -3.09 -29.39 -4.70
N ASP A 147 -2.95 -29.12 -3.40
CA ASP A 147 -3.73 -29.79 -2.36
C ASP A 147 -5.22 -29.51 -2.53
N GLY A 148 -5.59 -28.25 -2.86
CA GLY A 148 -6.97 -27.89 -3.22
C GLY A 148 -7.49 -28.68 -4.42
N PHE A 149 -6.72 -28.79 -5.50
CA PHE A 149 -7.10 -29.61 -6.65
C PHE A 149 -7.25 -31.09 -6.30
N ALA A 150 -6.39 -31.64 -5.45
CA ALA A 150 -6.52 -33.03 -4.99
C ALA A 150 -7.84 -33.25 -4.24
N GLU A 151 -8.27 -32.29 -3.40
CA GLU A 151 -9.57 -32.35 -2.72
C GLU A 151 -10.75 -32.20 -3.68
N ASP A 152 -10.67 -31.29 -4.64
CA ASP A 152 -11.72 -31.08 -5.65
C ASP A 152 -11.89 -32.34 -6.51
N ILE A 153 -10.79 -33.01 -6.86
CA ILE A 153 -10.77 -34.31 -7.54
C ILE A 153 -11.47 -35.38 -6.68
N ARG A 154 -11.11 -35.50 -5.39
CA ARG A 154 -11.75 -36.48 -4.48
C ARG A 154 -13.25 -36.26 -4.36
N THR A 155 -13.68 -35.00 -4.30
CA THR A 155 -15.08 -34.61 -4.21
C THR A 155 -15.81 -34.94 -5.50
N THR A 156 -15.25 -34.56 -6.65
CA THR A 156 -15.81 -34.86 -7.98
C THR A 156 -16.00 -36.35 -8.21
N LEU A 157 -15.00 -37.18 -7.85
CA LEU A 157 -15.11 -38.64 -7.98
C LEU A 157 -16.19 -39.22 -7.06
N ARG A 158 -16.33 -38.68 -5.84
CA ARG A 158 -17.36 -39.12 -4.89
C ARG A 158 -18.76 -38.76 -5.38
N ASP A 159 -18.96 -37.55 -5.87
CA ASP A 159 -20.26 -37.08 -6.39
C ASP A 159 -20.66 -37.85 -7.66
N ALA A 160 -19.67 -38.18 -8.50
CA ALA A 160 -19.85 -39.06 -9.65
C ALA A 160 -19.99 -40.55 -9.30
N ARG A 161 -19.91 -40.91 -8.00
CA ARG A 161 -19.96 -42.29 -7.48
C ARG A 161 -18.91 -43.23 -8.09
N ILE A 162 -17.71 -42.70 -8.36
CA ILE A 162 -16.58 -43.44 -8.90
C ILE A 162 -15.68 -43.89 -7.75
N ALA A 163 -15.48 -45.20 -7.61
CA ALA A 163 -14.59 -45.75 -6.59
C ALA A 163 -13.13 -45.39 -6.88
N TYR A 164 -12.41 -44.90 -5.86
CA TYR A 164 -10.98 -44.62 -5.90
C TYR A 164 -10.27 -45.17 -4.67
N ARG A 165 -9.00 -45.55 -4.84
CA ARG A 165 -8.09 -45.99 -3.76
C ARG A 165 -7.37 -44.82 -3.13
N SER A 166 -6.76 -43.96 -3.94
CA SER A 166 -6.03 -42.80 -3.45
C SER A 166 -6.01 -41.66 -4.47
N VAL A 167 -5.80 -40.44 -3.95
CA VAL A 167 -5.52 -39.23 -4.72
C VAL A 167 -4.36 -38.54 -4.01
N GLU A 168 -3.19 -38.58 -4.64
CA GLU A 168 -1.92 -38.18 -4.02
C GLU A 168 -1.18 -37.20 -4.91
N ARG A 169 -0.66 -36.13 -4.31
CA ARG A 169 0.24 -35.20 -4.99
C ARG A 169 1.61 -35.83 -5.15
N ARG A 170 2.24 -35.63 -6.30
CA ARG A 170 3.62 -36.03 -6.57
C ARG A 170 4.58 -34.84 -6.54
N ALA A 171 5.87 -35.13 -6.46
CA ALA A 171 6.93 -34.14 -6.41
C ALA A 171 7.09 -33.34 -7.73
N ASP A 172 6.56 -33.85 -8.85
CA ASP A 172 6.58 -33.21 -10.17
C ASP A 172 5.39 -32.27 -10.42
N ASN A 173 4.69 -31.85 -9.35
CA ASN A 173 3.48 -31.04 -9.40
C ASN A 173 2.30 -31.69 -10.14
N SER A 174 2.33 -33.02 -10.31
CA SER A 174 1.18 -33.80 -10.77
C SER A 174 0.38 -34.36 -9.60
N ILE A 175 -0.88 -34.72 -9.85
CA ILE A 175 -1.74 -35.42 -8.90
C ILE A 175 -2.03 -36.79 -9.49
N GLN A 176 -1.63 -37.84 -8.79
CA GLN A 176 -1.91 -39.22 -9.14
C GLN A 176 -3.23 -39.64 -8.50
N VAL A 177 -4.19 -40.00 -9.34
CA VAL A 177 -5.42 -40.68 -8.94
C VAL A 177 -5.24 -42.16 -9.21
N SER A 178 -5.51 -42.99 -8.21
CA SER A 178 -5.58 -44.45 -8.36
C SER A 178 -7.01 -44.90 -8.13
N LEU A 179 -7.64 -45.45 -9.15
CA LEU A 179 -9.04 -45.86 -9.13
C LEU A 179 -9.22 -47.21 -8.42
N GLY A 180 -10.46 -47.49 -7.99
CA GLY A 180 -10.84 -48.78 -7.42
C GLY A 180 -10.99 -49.87 -8.48
N GLU A 181 -10.95 -51.13 -8.05
CA GLU A 181 -11.21 -52.26 -8.94
C GLU A 181 -12.61 -52.17 -9.56
N GLY A 182 -12.69 -52.27 -10.88
CA GLY A 182 -13.94 -52.15 -11.64
C GLY A 182 -14.39 -50.71 -11.94
N ALA A 183 -13.67 -49.68 -11.48
CA ALA A 183 -14.00 -48.29 -11.81
C ALA A 183 -13.59 -47.94 -13.26
N SER A 184 -14.46 -47.21 -13.97
CA SER A 184 -14.19 -46.75 -15.34
C SER A 184 -13.27 -45.53 -15.36
N ALA A 185 -12.07 -45.71 -15.93
CA ALA A 185 -11.09 -44.63 -16.08
C ALA A 185 -11.57 -43.52 -17.05
N ASP A 186 -12.32 -43.88 -18.09
CA ASP A 186 -12.90 -42.90 -19.02
C ASP A 186 -14.00 -42.07 -18.36
N ALA A 187 -14.87 -42.69 -17.57
CA ALA A 187 -15.90 -41.97 -16.83
C ALA A 187 -15.27 -41.01 -15.81
N ALA A 188 -14.22 -41.45 -15.12
CA ALA A 188 -13.46 -40.62 -14.20
C ALA A 188 -12.81 -39.44 -14.93
N ARG A 189 -12.09 -39.68 -16.03
CA ARG A 189 -11.47 -38.63 -16.85
C ARG A 189 -12.49 -37.62 -17.34
N MET A 190 -13.65 -38.06 -17.84
CA MET A 190 -14.71 -37.16 -18.31
C MET A 190 -15.29 -36.30 -17.18
N ALA A 191 -15.56 -36.90 -16.01
CA ALA A 191 -16.06 -36.16 -14.86
C ALA A 191 -15.05 -35.11 -14.38
N LEU A 192 -13.77 -35.48 -14.29
CA LEU A 192 -12.70 -34.57 -13.89
C LEU A 192 -12.47 -33.46 -14.92
N ALA A 193 -12.39 -33.79 -16.21
CA ALA A 193 -12.22 -32.79 -17.27
C ALA A 193 -13.40 -31.81 -17.37
N LYS A 194 -14.62 -32.25 -17.03
CA LYS A 194 -15.78 -31.37 -16.93
C LYS A 194 -15.69 -30.43 -15.72
N ALA A 195 -15.25 -30.93 -14.56
CA ALA A 195 -15.13 -30.14 -13.35
C ALA A 195 -13.98 -29.13 -13.43
N GLN A 196 -12.85 -29.53 -14.00
CA GLN A 196 -11.64 -28.72 -14.10
C GLN A 196 -11.04 -28.81 -15.51
N PRO A 197 -11.52 -27.98 -16.45
CA PRO A 197 -11.14 -28.05 -17.86
C PRO A 197 -9.72 -27.53 -18.16
N THR A 198 -9.12 -26.78 -17.23
CA THR A 198 -7.77 -26.22 -17.39
C THR A 198 -6.65 -27.21 -17.09
N LEU A 199 -6.97 -28.36 -16.48
CA LEU A 199 -5.99 -29.40 -16.18
C LEU A 199 -5.88 -30.42 -17.31
N THR A 200 -4.74 -31.11 -17.37
CA THR A 200 -4.51 -32.19 -18.32
C THR A 200 -4.57 -33.54 -17.63
N TYR A 201 -5.14 -34.53 -18.30
CA TYR A 201 -5.43 -35.84 -17.74
C TYR A 201 -4.83 -36.92 -18.62
N ASP A 202 -3.86 -37.65 -18.08
CA ASP A 202 -3.21 -38.77 -18.74
C ASP A 202 -3.64 -40.07 -18.05
N VAL A 203 -4.21 -41.00 -18.83
CA VAL A 203 -4.80 -42.23 -18.30
C VAL A 203 -3.90 -43.41 -18.62
N SER A 204 -3.51 -44.15 -17.60
CA SER A 204 -2.72 -45.38 -17.71
C SER A 204 -3.35 -46.48 -16.86
N GLY A 205 -4.19 -47.32 -17.48
CA GLY A 205 -4.93 -48.36 -16.78
C GLY A 205 -5.92 -47.79 -15.76
N GLN A 206 -5.77 -48.16 -14.48
CA GLN A 206 -6.58 -47.61 -13.36
C GLN A 206 -5.98 -46.34 -12.74
N ASN A 207 -4.90 -45.82 -13.31
CA ASN A 207 -4.19 -44.65 -12.82
C ASN A 207 -4.45 -43.46 -13.74
N ILE A 208 -4.82 -42.31 -13.16
CA ILE A 208 -4.95 -41.05 -13.89
C ILE A 208 -3.94 -40.06 -13.33
N ALA A 209 -3.00 -39.63 -14.16
CA ALA A 209 -2.08 -38.55 -13.83
C ALA A 209 -2.69 -37.21 -14.27
N VAL A 210 -3.00 -36.36 -13.30
CA VAL A 210 -3.50 -35.01 -13.54
C VAL A 210 -2.33 -34.04 -13.49
N LYS A 211 -2.06 -33.33 -14.59
CA LYS A 211 -0.95 -32.38 -14.70
C LYS A 211 -1.49 -30.95 -14.83
N VAL A 212 -0.86 -30.02 -14.13
CA VAL A 212 -1.12 -28.58 -14.19
C VAL A 212 -0.27 -27.96 -15.30
N PRO A 213 -0.85 -27.34 -16.34
CA PRO A 213 -0.08 -26.68 -17.39
C PRO A 213 0.76 -25.50 -16.88
N GLU A 214 1.88 -25.17 -17.54
CA GLU A 214 2.77 -24.07 -17.13
C GLU A 214 2.07 -22.71 -17.09
N ALA A 215 1.10 -22.47 -17.99
CA ALA A 215 0.28 -21.26 -17.98
C ALA A 215 -0.54 -21.12 -16.68
N GLU A 216 -1.13 -22.23 -16.22
CA GLU A 216 -1.89 -22.27 -14.96
C GLU A 216 -0.93 -22.08 -13.76
N LEU A 217 0.28 -22.66 -13.79
CA LEU A 217 1.30 -22.43 -12.75
C LEU A 217 1.67 -20.94 -12.61
N LYS A 218 1.90 -20.24 -13.72
CA LYS A 218 2.19 -18.79 -13.73
C LYS A 218 1.00 -17.97 -13.25
N GLN A 219 -0.22 -18.39 -13.58
CA GLN A 219 -1.44 -17.75 -13.12
C GLN A 219 -1.64 -17.92 -11.62
N ILE A 220 -1.35 -19.11 -11.06
CA ILE A 220 -1.38 -19.37 -9.62
C ILE A 220 -0.37 -18.49 -8.90
N ALA A 221 0.87 -18.41 -9.38
CA ALA A 221 1.91 -17.57 -8.79
C ALA A 221 1.54 -16.08 -8.82
N SER A 222 1.07 -15.57 -9.97
CA SER A 222 0.64 -14.18 -10.11
C SER A 222 -0.60 -13.86 -9.27
N GLY A 223 -1.57 -14.79 -9.22
CA GLY A 223 -2.78 -14.66 -8.40
C GLY A 223 -2.46 -14.63 -6.90
N ALA A 224 -1.48 -15.41 -6.45
CA ALA A 224 -1.02 -15.38 -5.06
C ALA A 224 -0.46 -14.01 -4.67
N ILE A 225 0.29 -13.36 -5.57
CA ILE A 225 0.83 -12.01 -5.34
C ILE A 225 -0.28 -10.98 -5.26
N GLU A 226 -1.23 -10.99 -6.20
CA GLU A 226 -2.35 -10.03 -6.20
C GLU A 226 -3.25 -10.20 -4.97
N GLN A 227 -3.47 -11.44 -4.52
CA GLN A 227 -4.21 -11.71 -3.30
C GLN A 227 -3.45 -11.27 -2.04
N ASN A 228 -2.14 -11.51 -1.98
CA ASN A 228 -1.31 -10.99 -0.89
C ASN A 228 -1.28 -9.47 -0.89
N LEU A 229 -1.19 -8.82 -2.07
CA LEU A 229 -1.25 -7.37 -2.22
C LEU A 229 -2.56 -6.79 -1.66
N THR A 230 -3.69 -7.42 -1.99
CA THR A 230 -5.01 -7.04 -1.49
C THR A 230 -5.11 -7.21 0.04
N THR A 231 -4.60 -8.32 0.56
CA THR A 231 -4.57 -8.60 2.00
C THR A 231 -3.69 -7.60 2.75
N LEU A 232 -2.51 -7.29 2.20
CA LEU A 232 -1.60 -6.28 2.76
C LEU A 232 -2.23 -4.89 2.80
N ARG A 233 -2.94 -4.48 1.74
CA ARG A 233 -3.72 -3.23 1.76
C ARG A 233 -4.71 -3.20 2.93
N ASN A 234 -5.47 -4.26 3.14
CA ASN A 234 -6.43 -4.33 4.24
C ASN A 234 -5.74 -4.31 5.62
N ARG A 235 -4.62 -5.03 5.78
CA ARG A 235 -3.83 -5.06 7.03
C ARG A 235 -3.25 -3.71 7.37
N VAL A 236 -2.68 -3.03 6.37
CA VAL A 236 -2.08 -1.71 6.57
C VAL A 236 -3.15 -0.66 6.86
N ASN A 237 -4.31 -0.72 6.20
CA ASN A 237 -5.44 0.15 6.54
C ASN A 237 -5.88 -0.04 8.01
N ALA A 238 -5.78 -1.27 8.55
CA ALA A 238 -6.10 -1.55 9.96
C ALA A 238 -5.05 -0.99 10.96
N LEU A 239 -3.84 -0.67 10.51
CA LEU A 239 -2.83 0.05 11.32
C LEU A 239 -3.15 1.54 11.47
N GLY A 240 -4.11 2.07 10.70
CA GLY A 240 -4.44 3.50 10.72
C GLY A 240 -3.36 4.37 10.07
N VAL A 241 -2.48 3.79 9.25
CA VAL A 241 -1.47 4.54 8.49
C VAL A 241 -2.15 5.29 7.34
N SER A 242 -1.94 6.60 7.29
CA SER A 242 -2.40 7.45 6.19
C SER A 242 -1.46 7.32 4.99
N GLU A 243 -2.02 7.05 3.81
CA GLU A 243 -1.29 7.02 2.52
C GLU A 243 -0.19 5.92 2.38
N PRO A 244 -0.47 4.64 2.69
CA PRO A 244 0.51 3.57 2.49
C PRO A 244 0.75 3.29 1.01
N THR A 245 2.00 3.03 0.64
CA THR A 245 2.35 2.60 -0.72
C THR A 245 2.64 1.11 -0.73
N ILE A 246 1.82 0.33 -1.43
CA ILE A 246 1.93 -1.13 -1.52
C ILE A 246 1.95 -1.50 -3.00
N GLN A 247 3.09 -2.00 -3.48
CA GLN A 247 3.32 -2.25 -4.89
C GLN A 247 4.06 -3.57 -5.10
N ARG A 248 3.77 -4.24 -6.21
CA ARG A 248 4.56 -5.40 -6.66
C ARG A 248 5.92 -4.91 -7.17
N GLN A 249 6.99 -5.60 -6.78
CA GLN A 249 8.34 -5.38 -7.26
C GLN A 249 8.85 -6.67 -7.90
N GLY A 250 9.07 -6.65 -9.22
CA GLY A 250 9.51 -7.85 -9.96
C GLY A 250 8.45 -8.96 -9.96
N GLU A 251 8.92 -10.21 -10.03
CA GLU A 251 8.03 -11.36 -10.23
C GLU A 251 7.42 -11.89 -8.94
N ASP A 252 8.09 -11.77 -7.79
CA ASP A 252 7.72 -12.44 -6.54
C ASP A 252 7.79 -11.56 -5.28
N ARG A 253 8.10 -10.26 -5.41
CA ARG A 253 8.22 -9.36 -4.27
C ARG A 253 7.09 -8.34 -4.20
N ILE A 254 6.80 -7.90 -2.98
CA ILE A 254 5.89 -6.83 -2.65
C ILE A 254 6.64 -5.83 -1.77
N VAL A 255 6.65 -4.57 -2.19
CA VAL A 255 7.19 -3.45 -1.43
C VAL A 255 6.05 -2.76 -0.68
N VAL A 256 6.26 -2.52 0.60
CA VAL A 256 5.33 -1.85 1.52
C VAL A 256 6.06 -0.67 2.16
N GLU A 257 5.53 0.53 1.95
CA GLU A 257 6.02 1.76 2.57
C GLU A 257 4.92 2.37 3.44
N LEU A 258 5.27 2.64 4.70
CA LEU A 258 4.35 3.16 5.71
C LEU A 258 4.89 4.48 6.25
N PRO A 259 4.57 5.62 5.60
CA PRO A 259 5.02 6.93 6.02
C PRO A 259 4.48 7.30 7.41
N GLY A 260 5.33 7.93 8.22
CA GLY A 260 4.98 8.40 9.57
C GLY A 260 4.82 7.32 10.63
N LEU A 261 4.97 6.03 10.28
CA LEU A 261 4.83 4.93 11.24
C LEU A 261 6.08 4.79 12.12
N GLN A 262 5.90 4.87 13.44
CA GLN A 262 7.01 4.84 14.41
C GLN A 262 7.24 3.43 15.00
N ASP A 263 6.18 2.65 15.22
CA ASP A 263 6.29 1.30 15.79
C ASP A 263 6.51 0.26 14.67
N THR A 264 7.77 -0.02 14.38
CA THR A 264 8.17 -0.96 13.34
C THR A 264 7.88 -2.41 13.72
N ALA A 265 7.95 -2.74 15.01
CA ALA A 265 7.73 -4.09 15.51
C ALA A 265 6.26 -4.50 15.40
N GLU A 266 5.34 -3.61 15.77
CA GLU A 266 3.90 -3.81 15.58
C GLU A 266 3.54 -3.96 14.10
N ALA A 267 4.11 -3.11 13.25
CA ALA A 267 3.93 -3.17 11.79
C ALA A 267 4.39 -4.52 11.22
N LYS A 268 5.61 -4.94 11.57
CA LYS A 268 6.20 -6.20 11.11
C LYS A 268 5.39 -7.40 11.55
N ARG A 269 4.88 -7.38 12.79
CA ARG A 269 4.00 -8.43 13.31
C ARG A 269 2.70 -8.50 12.52
N LEU A 270 1.99 -7.38 12.30
CA LEU A 270 0.69 -7.42 11.64
C LEU A 270 0.80 -7.76 10.14
N ILE A 271 1.84 -7.27 9.47
CA ILE A 271 2.04 -7.42 8.03
C ILE A 271 2.64 -8.79 7.70
N GLY A 272 3.61 -9.26 8.49
CA GLY A 272 4.36 -10.49 8.25
C GLY A 272 3.78 -11.75 8.90
N ALA A 273 3.07 -11.63 10.03
CA ALA A 273 2.49 -12.81 10.67
C ALA A 273 1.28 -13.33 9.90
N THR A 274 1.13 -14.64 9.81
CA THR A 274 -0.14 -15.24 9.37
C THR A 274 -0.78 -15.92 10.55
N ALA A 275 -1.93 -15.41 10.99
CA ALA A 275 -2.84 -16.14 11.86
C ALA A 275 -3.99 -16.71 11.03
N SER A 276 -4.27 -17.99 11.18
CA SER A 276 -5.46 -18.64 10.61
C SER A 276 -6.14 -19.51 11.64
N LEU A 277 -7.46 -19.60 11.52
CA LEU A 277 -8.24 -20.60 12.24
C LEU A 277 -8.60 -21.75 11.32
N GLU A 278 -8.54 -22.96 11.86
CA GLU A 278 -9.04 -24.16 11.20
C GLU A 278 -10.02 -24.88 12.11
N PHE A 279 -11.25 -25.05 11.64
CA PHE A 279 -12.29 -25.78 12.33
C PHE A 279 -12.13 -27.26 11.99
N ARG A 280 -11.90 -28.09 13.00
CA ARG A 280 -11.62 -29.51 12.82
C ARG A 280 -12.54 -30.34 13.72
N ALA A 281 -13.05 -31.42 13.15
CA ALA A 281 -13.78 -32.43 13.90
C ALA A 281 -12.85 -33.11 14.91
N VAL A 282 -13.33 -33.35 16.13
CA VAL A 282 -12.64 -34.24 17.07
C VAL A 282 -12.85 -35.68 16.62
N VAL A 283 -11.78 -36.47 16.65
CA VAL A 283 -11.83 -37.91 16.35
C VAL A 283 -12.00 -38.65 17.67
N ASP A 284 -12.97 -39.57 17.69
CA ASP A 284 -13.24 -40.39 18.87
C ASP A 284 -12.04 -41.30 19.17
N GLY A 285 -11.60 -41.34 20.43
CA GLY A 285 -10.45 -42.12 20.87
C GLY A 285 -9.73 -41.47 22.05
N ASN A 286 -8.83 -42.23 22.69
CA ASN A 286 -8.00 -41.69 23.76
C ASN A 286 -6.73 -41.07 23.17
N ALA A 287 -6.67 -39.74 23.17
CA ALA A 287 -5.55 -38.99 22.62
C ALA A 287 -4.24 -39.25 23.39
N ASP A 288 -4.30 -39.47 24.70
CA ASP A 288 -3.14 -39.83 25.51
C ASP A 288 -2.60 -41.21 25.14
N ASP A 289 -3.48 -42.19 24.87
CA ASP A 289 -3.07 -43.52 24.40
C ASP A 289 -2.44 -43.45 23.01
N ALA A 290 -2.99 -42.64 22.10
CA ALA A 290 -2.44 -42.45 20.76
C ALA A 290 -1.03 -41.84 20.79
N VAL A 291 -0.79 -40.87 21.69
CA VAL A 291 0.54 -40.28 21.88
C VAL A 291 1.52 -41.27 22.51
N ARG A 292 1.09 -42.04 23.52
CA ARG A 292 1.95 -43.04 24.19
C ARG A 292 2.31 -44.23 23.29
N SER A 293 1.33 -44.73 22.53
CA SER A 293 1.50 -45.90 21.66
C SER A 293 2.11 -45.57 20.30
N GLY A 294 2.07 -44.30 19.88
CA GLY A 294 2.46 -43.86 18.54
C GLY A 294 1.46 -44.28 17.45
N ASN A 295 0.37 -44.97 17.79
CA ASN A 295 -0.64 -45.42 16.85
C ASN A 295 -1.75 -44.36 16.71
N ILE A 296 -1.52 -43.41 15.81
CA ILE A 296 -2.49 -42.34 15.52
C ILE A 296 -3.41 -42.82 14.38
N PRO A 297 -4.75 -42.71 14.54
CA PRO A 297 -5.68 -43.05 13.46
C PRO A 297 -5.29 -42.36 12.13
N PRO A 298 -5.37 -43.04 10.97
CA PRO A 298 -4.91 -42.49 9.69
C PRO A 298 -5.53 -41.13 9.33
N GLU A 299 -6.77 -40.90 9.74
CA GLU A 299 -7.56 -39.68 9.55
C GLU A 299 -7.27 -38.57 10.58
N ALA A 300 -6.55 -38.86 11.66
CA ALA A 300 -6.32 -37.96 12.78
C ALA A 300 -4.90 -37.37 12.80
N LYS A 301 -4.77 -36.16 13.35
CA LYS A 301 -3.51 -35.54 13.77
C LYS A 301 -3.65 -35.12 15.23
N VAL A 302 -2.61 -35.35 16.02
CA VAL A 302 -2.55 -34.93 17.42
C VAL A 302 -2.22 -33.44 17.46
N TYR A 303 -3.03 -32.67 18.20
CA TYR A 303 -2.75 -31.30 18.59
C TYR A 303 -2.67 -31.22 20.12
N ARG A 304 -2.09 -30.14 20.65
CA ARG A 304 -2.14 -29.86 22.08
C ARG A 304 -3.14 -28.77 22.37
N VAL A 305 -4.00 -29.05 23.34
CA VAL A 305 -4.99 -28.10 23.84
C VAL A 305 -4.26 -27.00 24.60
N ARG A 306 -4.63 -25.77 24.31
CA ARG A 306 -4.13 -24.55 24.97
C ARG A 306 -4.39 -24.62 26.48
N ASP A 307 -3.51 -24.00 27.25
CA ASP A 307 -3.47 -23.92 28.73
C ASP A 307 -3.23 -25.24 29.47
N THR A 308 -3.89 -26.31 29.04
CA THR A 308 -3.80 -27.63 29.69
C THR A 308 -2.66 -28.48 29.13
N GLY A 309 -2.24 -28.23 27.88
CA GLY A 309 -1.25 -29.04 27.17
C GLY A 309 -1.73 -30.46 26.83
N ALA A 310 -2.98 -30.79 27.13
CA ALA A 310 -3.56 -32.12 26.90
C ALA A 310 -3.60 -32.43 25.40
N PRO A 311 -3.30 -33.68 24.98
CA PRO A 311 -3.42 -34.04 23.58
C PRO A 311 -4.89 -34.13 23.16
N VAL A 312 -5.19 -33.73 21.93
CA VAL A 312 -6.49 -33.90 21.29
C VAL A 312 -6.32 -34.43 19.88
N LEU A 313 -7.13 -35.42 19.50
CA LEU A 313 -7.14 -35.99 18.17
C LEU A 313 -8.13 -35.20 17.30
N LEU A 314 -7.62 -34.51 16.29
CA LEU A 314 -8.43 -33.76 15.34
C LEU A 314 -8.28 -34.34 13.94
N ASN A 315 -9.34 -34.29 13.16
CA ASN A 315 -9.32 -34.76 11.79
C ASN A 315 -8.28 -33.96 10.98
N LYS A 316 -7.49 -34.65 10.14
CA LYS A 316 -6.52 -34.03 9.21
C LYS A 316 -7.21 -33.09 8.22
N ARG A 317 -8.47 -33.33 7.89
CA ARG A 317 -9.28 -32.44 7.06
C ARG A 317 -9.89 -31.32 7.91
N ALA A 318 -9.60 -30.07 7.57
CA ALA A 318 -10.34 -28.93 8.09
C ALA A 318 -11.74 -28.85 7.46
N LEU A 319 -12.75 -28.60 8.29
CA LEU A 319 -14.14 -28.36 7.87
C LEU A 319 -14.24 -27.02 7.16
N VAL A 320 -13.71 -26.00 7.84
CA VAL A 320 -13.68 -24.60 7.41
C VAL A 320 -12.36 -23.97 7.87
N THR A 321 -11.84 -23.06 7.07
CA THR A 321 -10.57 -22.38 7.26
C THR A 321 -10.74 -20.86 7.26
N GLY A 322 -9.79 -20.13 7.84
CA GLY A 322 -9.86 -18.66 7.99
C GLY A 322 -9.97 -17.88 6.67
N ASP A 323 -9.47 -18.43 5.56
CA ASP A 323 -9.58 -17.85 4.21
C ASP A 323 -11.01 -17.86 3.65
N GLN A 324 -11.90 -18.65 4.27
CA GLN A 324 -13.31 -18.76 3.89
C GLN A 324 -14.21 -17.83 4.73
N MET A 325 -13.62 -16.98 5.57
CA MET A 325 -14.32 -15.99 6.39
C MET A 325 -14.52 -14.68 5.63
N VAL A 326 -15.73 -14.13 5.72
CA VAL A 326 -16.12 -12.84 5.13
C VAL A 326 -15.96 -11.71 6.14
N SER A 327 -16.25 -11.97 7.42
CA SER A 327 -16.07 -10.99 8.49
C SER A 327 -15.72 -11.68 9.80
N ALA A 328 -14.90 -11.02 10.61
CA ALA A 328 -14.65 -11.38 11.99
C ALA A 328 -14.74 -10.11 12.85
N SER A 329 -15.45 -10.20 13.98
CA SER A 329 -15.54 -9.12 14.96
C SER A 329 -15.38 -9.68 16.37
N VAL A 330 -14.71 -8.92 17.22
CA VAL A 330 -14.65 -9.24 18.65
C VAL A 330 -16.05 -9.10 19.23
N SER A 331 -16.48 -10.12 19.96
CA SER A 331 -17.73 -10.17 20.70
C SER A 331 -17.46 -10.68 22.12
N THR A 332 -18.49 -10.77 22.93
CA THR A 332 -18.45 -11.48 24.22
C THR A 332 -19.36 -12.69 24.15
N ASP A 333 -18.99 -13.77 24.83
CA ASP A 333 -19.85 -14.93 24.98
C ASP A 333 -20.94 -14.70 26.06
N GLN A 334 -21.75 -15.73 26.33
CA GLN A 334 -22.84 -15.67 27.32
C GLN A 334 -22.34 -15.47 28.76
N ASN A 335 -21.06 -15.74 29.03
CA ASN A 335 -20.42 -15.60 30.33
C ASN A 335 -19.63 -14.28 30.45
N GLY A 336 -19.69 -13.41 29.43
CA GLY A 336 -18.93 -12.16 29.38
C GLY A 336 -17.45 -12.34 29.03
N MET A 337 -17.01 -13.53 28.61
CA MET A 337 -15.64 -13.79 28.20
C MET A 337 -15.41 -13.32 26.75
N PRO A 338 -14.17 -12.95 26.36
CA PRO A 338 -13.85 -12.58 24.99
C PRO A 338 -14.16 -13.71 23.99
N ALA A 339 -14.79 -13.35 22.88
CA ALA A 339 -15.13 -14.23 21.78
C ALA A 339 -14.90 -13.54 20.44
N VAL A 340 -14.89 -14.31 19.36
CA VAL A 340 -14.86 -13.77 17.99
C VAL A 340 -16.08 -14.29 17.24
N ALA A 341 -16.95 -13.37 16.84
CA ALA A 341 -18.05 -13.65 15.93
C ALA A 341 -17.52 -13.72 14.50
N VAL A 342 -17.82 -14.82 13.81
CA VAL A 342 -17.32 -15.12 12.46
C VAL A 342 -18.49 -15.31 11.52
N THR A 343 -18.36 -14.72 10.33
CA THR A 343 -19.25 -14.95 9.18
C THR A 343 -18.46 -15.63 8.08
N LEU A 344 -18.95 -16.76 7.59
CA LEU A 344 -18.39 -17.53 6.48
C LEU A 344 -18.97 -17.11 5.14
N ASN A 345 -18.23 -17.41 4.07
CA ASN A 345 -18.76 -17.36 2.72
C ASN A 345 -19.82 -18.46 2.50
N ASN A 346 -20.54 -18.39 1.38
CA ASN A 346 -21.65 -19.30 1.11
C ASN A 346 -21.24 -20.78 1.10
N VAL A 347 -20.09 -21.09 0.48
CA VAL A 347 -19.62 -22.47 0.31
C VAL A 347 -19.21 -23.07 1.66
N ALA A 348 -18.45 -22.33 2.46
CA ALA A 348 -18.02 -22.78 3.78
C ALA A 348 -19.17 -22.80 4.78
N GLY A 349 -20.11 -21.85 4.70
CA GLY A 349 -21.32 -21.85 5.50
C GLY A 349 -22.20 -23.07 5.23
N GLN A 350 -22.31 -23.51 3.97
CA GLN A 350 -23.02 -24.75 3.63
C GLN A 350 -22.28 -25.99 4.17
N ARG A 351 -20.95 -26.06 4.01
CA ARG A 351 -20.15 -27.16 4.60
C ARG A 351 -20.29 -27.25 6.11
N MET A 352 -20.28 -26.09 6.79
CA MET A 352 -20.50 -26.03 8.23
C MET A 352 -21.92 -26.49 8.60
N PHE A 353 -22.92 -26.06 7.83
CA PHE A 353 -24.32 -26.47 8.01
C PHE A 353 -24.49 -27.98 7.85
N ASP A 354 -23.98 -28.56 6.76
CA ASP A 354 -24.10 -29.99 6.48
C ASP A 354 -23.41 -30.83 7.56
N TYR A 355 -22.21 -30.40 7.99
CA TYR A 355 -21.47 -31.11 9.02
C TYR A 355 -22.17 -31.03 10.38
N THR A 356 -22.58 -29.83 10.80
CA THR A 356 -23.19 -29.62 12.12
C THR A 356 -24.58 -30.24 12.21
N SER A 357 -25.35 -30.25 11.13
CA SER A 357 -26.66 -30.93 11.06
C SER A 357 -26.58 -32.42 11.37
N ALA A 358 -25.53 -33.10 10.91
CA ALA A 358 -25.33 -34.53 11.12
C ALA A 358 -24.58 -34.88 12.42
N ASN A 359 -23.97 -33.89 13.09
CA ASN A 359 -23.05 -34.12 14.21
C ASN A 359 -23.37 -33.24 15.44
N VAL A 360 -24.63 -32.84 15.62
CA VAL A 360 -25.08 -32.15 16.83
C VAL A 360 -24.71 -32.99 18.07
N GLY A 361 -24.17 -32.35 19.10
CA GLY A 361 -23.73 -33.01 20.31
C GLY A 361 -22.34 -33.64 20.24
N LYS A 362 -21.69 -33.74 19.08
CA LYS A 362 -20.27 -34.14 18.99
C LYS A 362 -19.33 -32.99 19.32
N LEU A 363 -18.06 -33.30 19.54
CA LEU A 363 -17.03 -32.31 19.83
C LEU A 363 -16.38 -31.76 18.56
N MET A 364 -16.12 -30.46 18.56
CA MET A 364 -15.35 -29.76 17.55
C MET A 364 -14.26 -28.93 18.24
N SER A 365 -13.13 -28.78 17.58
CA SER A 365 -12.04 -27.94 18.06
C SER A 365 -11.61 -26.96 16.99
N VAL A 366 -11.12 -25.81 17.42
CA VAL A 366 -10.50 -24.83 16.53
C VAL A 366 -9.00 -24.92 16.73
N VAL A 367 -8.24 -25.03 15.64
CA VAL A 367 -6.79 -24.92 15.68
C VAL A 367 -6.41 -23.50 15.30
N TYR A 368 -5.76 -22.81 16.24
CA TYR A 368 -5.11 -21.54 16.00
C TYR A 368 -3.70 -21.79 15.49
N ILE A 369 -3.43 -21.33 14.28
CA ILE A 369 -2.13 -21.46 13.63
C ILE A 369 -1.56 -20.06 13.46
N GLU A 370 -0.41 -19.81 14.09
CA GLU A 370 0.34 -18.57 13.94
C GLU A 370 1.73 -18.85 13.39
N ARG A 371 2.05 -18.22 12.27
CA ARG A 371 3.38 -18.26 11.66
C ARG A 371 4.05 -16.91 11.88
N ILE A 372 5.08 -16.87 12.72
CA ILE A 372 5.84 -15.65 13.02
C ILE A 372 7.24 -15.78 12.42
N PRO A 373 7.59 -14.98 11.40
CA PRO A 373 8.96 -14.91 10.91
C PRO A 373 9.86 -14.34 12.01
N THR A 374 10.95 -15.04 12.34
CA THR A 374 11.91 -14.66 13.38
C THR A 374 13.32 -14.63 12.79
N VAL A 375 14.07 -13.57 13.09
CA VAL A 375 15.48 -13.48 12.68
C VAL A 375 16.33 -13.82 13.90
N THR A 376 17.11 -14.90 13.81
CA THR A 376 18.02 -15.34 14.86
C THR A 376 19.46 -15.27 14.35
N MET A 377 20.37 -14.75 15.15
CA MET A 377 21.80 -14.82 14.88
C MET A 377 22.32 -16.22 15.23
N VAL A 378 22.85 -16.93 14.23
CA VAL A 378 23.56 -18.21 14.43
C VAL A 378 24.95 -18.03 13.84
N ASP A 379 25.99 -18.19 14.67
CA ASP A 379 27.40 -18.04 14.27
C ASP A 379 27.75 -16.70 13.57
N GLY A 380 27.15 -15.61 14.05
CA GLY A 380 27.35 -14.27 13.49
C GLY A 380 26.70 -14.04 12.12
N LYS A 381 25.89 -14.99 11.63
CA LYS A 381 25.07 -14.83 10.43
C LYS A 381 23.58 -14.75 10.82
N GLU A 382 22.86 -13.82 10.21
CA GLU A 382 21.41 -13.77 10.35
C GLU A 382 20.78 -14.98 9.66
N VAL A 383 20.19 -15.87 10.46
CA VAL A 383 19.37 -16.98 9.97
C VAL A 383 17.91 -16.60 10.18
N ARG A 384 17.21 -16.43 9.06
CA ARG A 384 15.75 -16.23 9.04
C ARG A 384 15.09 -17.58 9.25
N SER A 385 14.36 -17.71 10.36
CA SER A 385 13.58 -18.89 10.69
C SER A 385 12.12 -18.51 10.88
N VAL A 386 11.26 -19.51 10.96
CA VAL A 386 9.83 -19.29 11.14
C VAL A 386 9.38 -20.10 12.33
N ARG A 387 8.82 -19.41 13.32
CA ARG A 387 8.18 -20.07 14.45
C ARG A 387 6.72 -20.31 14.08
N VAL A 388 6.38 -21.58 13.86
CA VAL A 388 4.99 -22.03 13.67
C VAL A 388 4.47 -22.47 15.03
N LYS A 389 3.40 -21.82 15.47
CA LYS A 389 2.68 -22.16 16.70
C LYS A 389 1.31 -22.72 16.29
N GLU A 390 1.09 -24.00 16.53
CA GLU A 390 -0.19 -24.69 16.30
C GLU A 390 -0.77 -25.12 17.65
N GLU A 391 -1.88 -24.51 18.07
CA GLU A 391 -2.55 -24.84 19.32
C GLU A 391 -4.03 -25.11 19.05
N ALA A 392 -4.56 -26.16 19.66
CA ALA A 392 -6.00 -26.40 19.68
C ALA A 392 -6.63 -25.59 20.82
N LEU A 393 -7.69 -24.85 20.54
CA LEU A 393 -8.56 -24.32 21.58
C LEU A 393 -9.32 -25.48 22.27
N PRO A 394 -9.81 -25.31 23.51
CA PRO A 394 -10.59 -26.34 24.18
C PRO A 394 -11.73 -26.85 23.30
N ALA A 395 -11.84 -28.18 23.19
CA ALA A 395 -12.89 -28.80 22.38
C ALA A 395 -14.27 -28.44 22.93
N THR A 396 -15.15 -27.96 22.07
CA THR A 396 -16.50 -27.52 22.42
C THR A 396 -17.53 -28.44 21.81
N ARG A 397 -18.64 -28.64 22.52
CA ARG A 397 -19.77 -29.41 22.00
C ARG A 397 -20.52 -28.57 20.97
N ILE A 398 -20.84 -29.17 19.83
CA ILE A 398 -21.71 -28.59 18.82
C ILE A 398 -23.11 -28.43 19.44
N ALA A 399 -23.42 -27.21 19.89
CA ALA A 399 -24.65 -26.89 20.61
C ALA A 399 -25.89 -26.82 19.70
N GLY A 400 -25.69 -26.64 18.39
CA GLY A 400 -26.76 -26.55 17.40
C GLY A 400 -26.21 -26.60 15.98
N VAL A 401 -27.10 -26.35 15.02
CA VAL A 401 -26.74 -26.31 13.60
C VAL A 401 -26.22 -24.92 13.26
N PHE A 402 -24.98 -24.85 12.76
CA PHE A 402 -24.32 -23.60 12.39
C PHE A 402 -24.30 -23.43 10.88
N GLY A 403 -24.85 -22.33 10.38
CA GLY A 403 -24.74 -21.94 8.98
C GLY A 403 -23.53 -21.06 8.74
N LYS A 404 -23.76 -19.88 8.16
CA LYS A 404 -22.71 -18.90 7.87
C LYS A 404 -22.16 -18.21 9.12
N ASN A 405 -22.98 -18.06 10.16
CA ASN A 405 -22.64 -17.27 11.34
C ASN A 405 -22.42 -18.20 12.54
N PHE A 406 -21.30 -18.03 13.23
CA PHE A 406 -21.03 -18.71 14.50
C PHE A 406 -20.01 -17.91 15.32
N GLN A 407 -19.74 -18.35 16.56
CA GLN A 407 -18.81 -17.71 17.49
C GLN A 407 -17.72 -18.69 17.92
N THR A 408 -16.48 -18.19 18.01
CA THR A 408 -15.33 -18.90 18.61
C THR A 408 -15.05 -18.31 19.99
N THR A 409 -14.97 -19.16 21.01
CA THR A 409 -14.69 -18.77 22.40
C THR A 409 -13.34 -19.35 22.86
N GLY A 410 -12.90 -19.02 24.09
CA GLY A 410 -11.64 -19.53 24.67
C GLY A 410 -10.39 -18.81 24.17
N LEU A 411 -10.53 -17.55 23.75
CA LEU A 411 -9.44 -16.68 23.32
C LEU A 411 -9.16 -15.64 24.41
N GLU A 412 -7.88 -15.27 24.59
CA GLU A 412 -7.57 -14.09 25.39
C GLU A 412 -8.05 -12.82 24.67
N LYS A 413 -8.24 -11.73 25.43
CA LYS A 413 -8.74 -10.47 24.90
C LYS A 413 -7.87 -9.90 23.77
N ALA A 414 -6.56 -9.80 23.99
CA ALA A 414 -5.62 -9.29 22.99
C ALA A 414 -5.53 -10.21 21.76
N GLU A 415 -5.67 -11.52 21.96
CA GLU A 415 -5.70 -12.50 20.88
C GLU A 415 -6.97 -12.38 20.05
N ALA A 416 -8.14 -12.26 20.68
CA ALA A 416 -9.41 -12.07 20.00
C ALA A 416 -9.37 -10.81 19.11
N GLU A 417 -8.75 -9.73 19.59
CA GLU A 417 -8.55 -8.50 18.81
C GLU A 417 -7.60 -8.69 17.64
N ASN A 418 -6.42 -9.27 17.88
CA ASN A 418 -5.44 -9.51 16.83
C ASN A 418 -5.99 -10.47 15.77
N LEU A 419 -6.67 -11.52 16.21
CA LEU A 419 -7.31 -12.49 15.34
C LEU A 419 -8.43 -11.85 14.53
N ALA A 420 -9.31 -11.05 15.14
CA ALA A 420 -10.36 -10.34 14.42
C ALA A 420 -9.77 -9.38 13.37
N LYS A 421 -8.69 -8.65 13.71
CA LYS A 421 -7.96 -7.79 12.76
C LYS A 421 -7.39 -8.60 11.59
N LEU A 422 -6.71 -9.72 11.88
CA LEU A 422 -6.08 -10.57 10.87
C LEU A 422 -7.12 -11.26 9.97
N LEU A 423 -8.19 -11.81 10.54
CA LEU A 423 -9.28 -12.45 9.79
C LEU A 423 -10.08 -11.45 8.96
N LYS A 424 -10.38 -10.25 9.49
CA LYS A 424 -11.03 -9.17 8.73
C LYS A 424 -10.18 -8.69 7.56
N SER A 425 -8.86 -8.74 7.69
CA SER A 425 -7.93 -8.32 6.63
C SER A 425 -7.82 -9.34 5.49
N GLY A 426 -8.27 -10.58 5.70
CA GLY A 426 -8.14 -11.69 4.77
C GLY A 426 -6.90 -12.55 5.04
N SER A 427 -6.91 -13.76 4.48
CA SER A 427 -5.75 -14.66 4.53
C SER A 427 -4.76 -14.35 3.42
N LEU A 428 -3.47 -14.42 3.72
CA LEU A 428 -2.45 -14.50 2.67
C LEU A 428 -2.65 -15.78 1.84
N ALA A 429 -2.50 -15.68 0.52
CA ALA A 429 -2.49 -16.81 -0.39
C ALA A 429 -1.30 -17.72 -0.11
N ALA A 430 -0.14 -17.12 0.17
CA ALA A 430 1.06 -17.80 0.59
C ALA A 430 1.86 -16.97 1.61
N PRO A 431 2.67 -17.63 2.46
CA PRO A 431 3.55 -16.92 3.38
C PRO A 431 4.52 -15.98 2.65
N MET A 432 4.99 -14.97 3.35
CA MET A 432 5.97 -14.02 2.83
C MET A 432 7.09 -13.82 3.83
N ASP A 433 8.30 -13.65 3.32
CA ASP A 433 9.48 -13.41 4.13
C ASP A 433 10.02 -12.01 3.85
N PHE A 434 10.48 -11.30 4.89
CA PHE A 434 11.10 -9.99 4.73
C PHE A 434 12.49 -10.13 4.13
N VAL A 435 12.71 -9.54 2.95
CA VAL A 435 14.00 -9.53 2.26
C VAL A 435 14.83 -8.32 2.65
N GLU A 436 14.23 -7.14 2.65
CA GLU A 436 14.86 -5.87 3.01
C GLU A 436 13.96 -5.06 3.95
N GLU A 437 14.59 -4.29 4.85
CA GLU A 437 13.92 -3.42 5.82
C GLU A 437 14.74 -2.14 5.99
N TYR A 438 14.10 -0.98 5.76
CA TYR A 438 14.68 0.34 6.07
C TYR A 438 13.74 1.10 6.99
N VAL A 439 14.30 1.72 8.03
CA VAL A 439 13.56 2.54 8.97
C VAL A 439 14.18 3.93 8.96
N ILE A 440 13.36 4.95 8.68
CA ILE A 440 13.79 6.34 8.66
C ILE A 440 13.09 7.06 9.80
N GLY A 441 13.88 7.63 10.72
CA GLY A 441 13.33 8.42 11.82
C GLY A 441 12.63 9.70 11.32
N PRO A 442 11.49 10.11 11.91
CA PRO A 442 10.80 11.35 11.51
C PRO A 442 11.67 12.61 11.63
N SER A 443 12.62 12.64 12.57
CA SER A 443 13.56 13.75 12.74
C SER A 443 14.50 13.93 11.53
N LEU A 444 15.03 12.82 10.99
CA LEU A 444 15.87 12.83 9.79
C LEU A 444 15.07 13.27 8.57
N GLY A 445 13.81 12.82 8.45
CA GLY A 445 12.91 13.25 7.39
C GLY A 445 12.66 14.77 7.43
N ALA A 446 12.31 15.30 8.60
CA ALA A 446 12.07 16.73 8.78
C ALA A 446 13.31 17.58 8.45
N GLU A 447 14.49 17.15 8.91
CA GLU A 447 15.76 17.82 8.60
C GLU A 447 16.09 17.78 7.10
N ASN A 448 15.83 16.65 6.44
CA ASN A 448 16.00 16.53 4.99
C ASN A 448 15.06 17.45 4.21
N VAL A 449 13.81 17.60 4.65
CA VAL A 449 12.85 18.54 4.06
C VAL A 449 13.35 19.97 4.23
N GLU A 450 13.76 20.36 5.43
CA GLU A 450 14.23 21.72 5.72
C GLU A 450 15.45 22.07 4.85
N ARG A 451 16.46 21.19 4.83
CA ARG A 451 17.67 21.38 4.01
C ARG A 451 17.36 21.38 2.52
N GLY A 452 16.49 20.49 2.06
CA GLY A 452 16.07 20.40 0.66
C GLY A 452 15.33 21.66 0.18
N VAL A 453 14.34 22.13 0.94
CA VAL A 453 13.62 23.37 0.66
C VAL A 453 14.57 24.56 0.67
N THR A 454 15.44 24.67 1.66
CA THR A 454 16.42 25.76 1.77
C THR A 454 17.38 25.79 0.57
N ALA A 455 17.87 24.63 0.13
CA ALA A 455 18.74 24.52 -1.04
C ALA A 455 18.03 24.95 -2.33
N VAL A 456 16.78 24.51 -2.55
CA VAL A 456 15.97 24.91 -3.71
C VAL A 456 15.71 26.42 -3.69
N VAL A 457 15.37 26.98 -2.53
CA VAL A 457 15.13 28.42 -2.38
C VAL A 457 16.40 29.24 -2.68
N TYR A 458 17.56 28.84 -2.15
CA TYR A 458 18.81 29.55 -2.45
C TYR A 458 19.20 29.44 -3.93
N SER A 459 19.11 28.25 -4.53
CA SER A 459 19.37 28.05 -5.97
C SER A 459 18.44 28.91 -6.83
N PHE A 460 17.16 28.96 -6.46
CA PHE A 460 16.16 29.73 -7.17
C PHE A 460 16.40 31.24 -7.03
N LEU A 461 16.63 31.74 -5.81
CA LEU A 461 16.86 33.16 -5.55
C LEU A 461 18.15 33.65 -6.25
N PHE A 462 19.23 32.87 -6.16
CA PHE A 462 20.48 33.16 -6.87
C PHE A 462 20.25 33.27 -8.38
N THR A 463 19.50 32.33 -8.95
CA THR A 463 19.13 32.35 -10.37
C THR A 463 18.36 33.63 -10.72
N LEU A 464 17.30 33.97 -9.98
CA LEU A 464 16.51 35.19 -10.26
C LEU A 464 17.38 36.46 -10.24
N VAL A 465 18.24 36.60 -9.23
CA VAL A 465 19.15 37.74 -9.08
C VAL A 465 20.15 37.80 -10.24
N PHE A 466 20.79 36.67 -10.57
CA PHE A 466 21.75 36.59 -11.66
C PHE A 466 21.11 36.99 -13.00
N PHE A 467 19.94 36.43 -13.34
CA PHE A 467 19.24 36.75 -14.59
C PHE A 467 18.82 38.21 -14.65
N THR A 468 18.29 38.74 -13.55
CA THR A 468 17.85 40.14 -13.48
C THR A 468 19.02 41.11 -13.65
N ILE A 469 20.20 40.80 -13.09
CA ILE A 469 21.40 41.63 -13.25
C ILE A 469 21.99 41.51 -14.66
N TYR A 470 22.17 40.28 -15.16
CA TYR A 470 22.87 40.03 -16.41
C TYR A 470 22.04 40.35 -17.67
N TYR A 471 20.74 40.03 -17.68
CA TYR A 471 19.83 40.24 -18.82
C TYR A 471 18.83 41.41 -18.62
N ARG A 472 18.92 42.16 -17.51
CA ARG A 472 18.08 43.33 -17.21
C ARG A 472 16.58 43.03 -17.37
N VAL A 473 15.91 43.66 -18.35
CA VAL A 473 14.46 43.51 -18.54
C VAL A 473 14.10 42.12 -19.06
N PHE A 474 14.94 41.54 -19.94
CA PHE A 474 14.76 40.15 -20.35
C PHE A 474 15.02 39.18 -19.20
N GLY A 475 15.93 39.54 -18.29
CA GLY A 475 16.13 38.84 -17.01
C GLY A 475 14.89 38.80 -16.13
N ALA A 476 14.17 39.92 -16.03
CA ALA A 476 12.90 39.98 -15.30
C ALA A 476 11.79 39.14 -15.98
N ILE A 477 11.73 39.12 -17.31
CA ILE A 477 10.79 38.27 -18.05
C ILE A 477 11.08 36.79 -17.79
N THR A 478 12.36 36.39 -17.86
CA THR A 478 12.82 35.03 -17.53
C THR A 478 12.47 34.68 -16.09
N SER A 479 12.67 35.60 -15.15
CA SER A 479 12.34 35.42 -13.74
C SER A 479 10.85 35.13 -13.50
N VAL A 480 9.96 35.87 -14.16
CA VAL A 480 8.50 35.61 -14.08
C VAL A 480 8.13 34.28 -14.73
N ALA A 481 8.75 33.93 -15.86
CA ALA A 481 8.53 32.63 -16.51
C ALA A 481 8.97 31.46 -15.62
N LEU A 482 10.10 31.60 -14.92
CA LEU A 482 10.61 30.61 -13.97
C LEU A 482 9.70 30.45 -12.74
N LEU A 483 9.17 31.55 -12.20
CA LEU A 483 8.17 31.50 -11.12
C LEU A 483 6.92 30.73 -11.55
N PHE A 484 6.43 30.99 -12.76
CA PHE A 484 5.27 30.29 -13.27
C PHE A 484 5.57 28.81 -13.55
N ASN A 485 6.79 28.49 -13.99
CA ASN A 485 7.22 27.11 -14.16
C ASN A 485 7.17 26.33 -12.83
N LEU A 486 7.79 26.87 -11.77
CA LEU A 486 7.76 26.25 -10.45
C LEU A 486 6.32 26.03 -9.95
N LEU A 487 5.44 27.02 -10.18
CA LEU A 487 4.02 26.91 -9.82
C LEU A 487 3.31 25.77 -10.58
N ILE A 488 3.55 25.62 -11.88
CA ILE A 488 2.98 24.53 -12.68
C ILE A 488 3.49 23.19 -12.16
N VAL A 489 4.78 23.05 -11.89
CA VAL A 489 5.35 21.79 -11.39
C VAL A 489 4.70 21.37 -10.07
N VAL A 490 4.59 22.29 -9.11
CA VAL A 490 3.94 22.03 -7.82
C VAL A 490 2.47 21.67 -8.00
N ALA A 491 1.74 22.41 -8.85
CA ALA A 491 0.33 22.16 -9.11
C ALA A 491 0.06 20.80 -9.73
N VAL A 492 0.86 20.42 -10.73
CA VAL A 492 0.75 19.11 -11.41
C VAL A 492 1.05 17.98 -10.44
N MET A 493 2.11 18.10 -9.64
CA MET A 493 2.44 17.10 -8.61
C MET A 493 1.30 16.93 -7.59
N SER A 494 0.69 18.03 -7.15
CA SER A 494 -0.49 18.03 -6.26
C SER A 494 -1.70 17.35 -6.91
N LEU A 495 -1.97 17.66 -8.18
CA LEU A 495 -3.14 17.18 -8.91
C LEU A 495 -3.09 15.66 -9.14
N PHE A 496 -1.91 15.13 -9.47
CA PHE A 496 -1.71 13.70 -9.71
C PHE A 496 -1.43 12.90 -8.43
N GLY A 497 -1.30 13.55 -7.27
CA GLY A 497 -0.95 12.89 -6.01
C GLY A 497 0.43 12.23 -6.06
N ALA A 498 1.36 12.82 -6.82
CA ALA A 498 2.70 12.30 -7.00
C ALA A 498 3.50 12.40 -5.70
N THR A 499 4.21 11.33 -5.35
CA THR A 499 5.06 11.29 -4.15
C THR A 499 6.35 12.08 -4.37
N MET A 500 6.57 13.07 -3.52
CA MET A 500 7.79 13.86 -3.45
C MET A 500 8.82 13.17 -2.56
N THR A 501 10.02 12.96 -3.07
CA THR A 501 11.13 12.33 -2.32
C THR A 501 12.30 13.28 -2.19
N LEU A 502 13.32 12.91 -1.41
CA LEU A 502 14.54 13.72 -1.32
C LEU A 502 15.24 13.85 -2.70
N PRO A 503 15.40 12.77 -3.49
CA PRO A 503 15.79 12.89 -4.89
C PRO A 503 14.83 13.78 -5.70
N GLY A 504 13.52 13.73 -5.45
CA GLY A 504 12.55 14.65 -6.06
C GLY A 504 12.91 16.13 -5.89
N PHE A 505 13.41 16.56 -4.72
CA PHE A 505 13.90 17.93 -4.51
C PHE A 505 15.11 18.26 -5.39
N ALA A 506 16.03 17.30 -5.55
CA ALA A 506 17.13 17.45 -6.49
C ALA A 506 16.63 17.53 -7.95
N GLY A 507 15.58 16.79 -8.28
CA GLY A 507 14.88 16.86 -9.57
C GLY A 507 14.25 18.23 -9.83
N LEU A 508 13.62 18.83 -8.81
CA LEU A 508 13.13 20.21 -8.89
C LEU A 508 14.28 21.21 -9.09
N ALA A 509 15.37 21.09 -8.33
CA ALA A 509 16.54 21.96 -8.49
C ALA A 509 17.15 21.83 -9.90
N LEU A 510 17.29 20.59 -10.40
CA LEU A 510 17.76 20.31 -11.76
C LEU A 510 16.80 20.90 -12.81
N SER A 511 15.49 20.76 -12.60
CA SER A 511 14.48 21.34 -13.48
C SER A 511 14.60 22.86 -13.55
N VAL A 512 14.86 23.55 -12.43
CA VAL A 512 15.12 24.99 -12.44
C VAL A 512 16.31 25.32 -13.36
N GLY A 513 17.41 24.56 -13.25
CA GLY A 513 18.58 24.72 -14.14
C GLY A 513 18.26 24.49 -15.62
N LEU A 514 17.60 23.38 -15.96
CA LEU A 514 17.19 23.08 -17.34
C LEU A 514 16.22 24.13 -17.91
N SER A 515 15.38 24.73 -17.05
CA SER A 515 14.41 25.74 -17.45
C SER A 515 15.05 27.10 -17.72
N VAL A 516 16.14 27.37 -17.03
CA VAL A 516 16.96 28.55 -17.26
C VAL A 516 17.62 28.49 -18.64
N ASP A 517 18.18 27.34 -19.02
CA ASP A 517 18.91 27.18 -20.30
C ASP A 517 18.06 27.55 -21.51
N ALA A 518 16.79 27.17 -21.52
CA ALA A 518 15.87 27.53 -22.59
C ALA A 518 15.71 29.05 -22.73
N ASN A 519 15.66 29.78 -21.61
CA ASN A 519 15.58 31.23 -21.59
C ASN A 519 16.90 31.90 -21.96
N VAL A 520 18.05 31.32 -21.58
CA VAL A 520 19.39 31.77 -22.00
C VAL A 520 19.53 31.70 -23.51
N LEU A 521 19.16 30.56 -24.13
CA LEU A 521 19.22 30.37 -25.57
C LEU A 521 18.41 31.43 -26.33
N ILE A 522 17.19 31.73 -25.85
CA ILE A 522 16.35 32.79 -26.43
C ILE A 522 17.05 34.14 -26.29
N ASN A 523 17.53 34.49 -25.09
CA ASN A 523 18.12 35.80 -24.84
C ASN A 523 19.40 36.04 -25.63
N GLU A 524 20.30 35.05 -25.70
CA GLU A 524 21.51 35.13 -26.52
C GLU A 524 21.18 35.20 -28.01
N ARG A 525 20.18 34.44 -28.48
CA ARG A 525 19.76 34.52 -29.88
C ARG A 525 19.21 35.90 -30.23
N ILE A 526 18.46 36.53 -29.33
CA ILE A 526 18.01 37.92 -29.50
C ILE A 526 19.19 38.89 -29.53
N ARG A 527 20.19 38.74 -28.64
CA ARG A 527 21.42 39.56 -28.67
C ARG A 527 22.18 39.40 -29.98
N GLU A 528 22.30 38.19 -30.49
CA GLU A 528 22.98 37.89 -31.75
C GLU A 528 22.30 38.61 -32.93
N GLU A 529 20.97 38.49 -33.05
CA GLU A 529 20.22 39.18 -34.10
C GLU A 529 20.30 40.71 -33.97
N LEU A 530 20.33 41.25 -32.74
CA LEU A 530 20.56 42.69 -32.50
C LEU A 530 21.96 43.14 -32.93
N ARG A 531 23.00 42.33 -32.68
CA ARG A 531 24.39 42.60 -33.12
C ARG A 531 24.52 42.57 -34.64
N LEU A 532 23.71 41.77 -35.32
CA LEU A 532 23.59 41.74 -36.78
C LEU A 532 22.81 42.94 -37.36
N GLY A 533 22.36 43.87 -36.52
CA GLY A 533 21.66 45.08 -36.95
C GLY A 533 20.18 44.88 -37.26
N VAL A 534 19.60 43.72 -36.92
CA VAL A 534 18.17 43.45 -37.12
C VAL A 534 17.35 44.39 -36.21
N PRO A 535 16.29 45.04 -36.72
CA PRO A 535 15.44 45.89 -35.89
C PRO A 535 14.92 45.16 -34.65
N ALA A 536 14.91 45.84 -33.49
CA ALA A 536 14.61 45.25 -32.18
C ALA A 536 13.37 44.35 -32.13
N LYS A 537 12.26 44.74 -32.77
CA LYS A 537 11.03 43.93 -32.79
C LYS A 537 11.17 42.65 -33.61
N SER A 538 11.90 42.72 -34.72
CA SER A 538 12.18 41.57 -35.58
C SER A 538 13.22 40.65 -34.95
N ALA A 539 14.22 41.19 -34.25
CA ALA A 539 15.20 40.41 -33.50
C ALA A 539 14.54 39.56 -32.39
N ILE A 540 13.56 40.12 -31.66
CA ILE A 540 12.79 39.36 -30.67
C ILE A 540 12.02 38.21 -31.34
N ALA A 541 11.29 38.50 -32.43
CA ALA A 541 10.53 37.48 -33.14
C ALA A 541 11.42 36.35 -33.68
N ALA A 542 12.54 36.71 -34.33
CA ALA A 542 13.53 35.79 -34.86
C ALA A 542 14.21 34.97 -33.77
N GLY A 543 14.49 35.57 -32.61
CA GLY A 543 15.07 34.87 -31.45
C GLY A 543 14.18 33.74 -30.97
N TYR A 544 12.89 34.01 -30.76
CA TYR A 544 11.91 32.98 -30.36
C TYR A 544 11.67 31.91 -31.42
N GLU A 545 11.65 32.28 -32.70
CA GLU A 545 11.43 31.34 -33.80
C GLU A 545 12.62 30.40 -34.00
N LYS A 546 13.85 30.93 -34.01
CA LYS A 546 15.07 30.14 -34.22
C LYS A 546 15.47 29.32 -33.00
N ALA A 547 15.30 29.85 -31.78
CA ALA A 547 15.65 29.12 -30.57
C ALA A 547 14.68 27.97 -30.25
N GLY A 548 13.43 28.03 -30.74
CA GLY A 548 12.40 27.04 -30.43
C GLY A 548 12.78 25.60 -30.79
N GLY A 549 13.43 25.38 -31.94
CA GLY A 549 13.88 24.06 -32.37
C GLY A 549 14.95 23.48 -31.42
N THR A 550 15.99 24.26 -31.13
CA THR A 550 17.07 23.83 -30.22
C THR A 550 16.57 23.56 -28.80
N ILE A 551 15.61 24.34 -28.32
CA ILE A 551 14.97 24.13 -27.00
C ILE A 551 14.18 22.83 -26.98
N LEU A 552 13.46 22.52 -28.06
CA LEU A 552 12.71 21.29 -28.18
C LEU A 552 13.64 20.07 -28.20
N ASP A 553 14.73 20.12 -28.98
CA ASP A 553 15.71 19.03 -29.08
C ASP A 553 16.40 18.73 -27.74
N ALA A 554 16.83 19.78 -27.03
CA ALA A 554 17.48 19.63 -25.72
C ALA A 554 16.52 19.04 -24.66
N ASN A 555 15.29 19.56 -24.60
CA ASN A 555 14.27 19.05 -23.68
C ASN A 555 13.80 17.64 -24.03
N LEU A 556 13.72 17.28 -25.32
CA LEU A 556 13.35 15.94 -25.76
C LEU A 556 14.37 14.91 -25.29
N THR A 557 15.67 15.24 -25.33
CA THR A 557 16.73 14.37 -24.82
C THR A 557 16.59 14.16 -23.31
N GLY A 558 16.35 15.24 -22.56
CA GLY A 558 16.05 15.15 -21.12
C GLY A 558 14.80 14.31 -20.82
N LEU A 559 13.76 14.43 -21.66
CA LEU A 559 12.52 13.67 -21.52
C LEU A 559 12.75 12.17 -21.74
N ILE A 560 13.58 11.79 -22.72
CA ILE A 560 13.94 10.38 -22.95
C ILE A 560 14.62 9.78 -21.72
N VAL A 561 15.57 10.50 -21.13
CA VAL A 561 16.25 10.07 -19.90
C VAL A 561 15.26 9.94 -18.75
N ALA A 562 14.39 10.94 -18.57
CA ALA A 562 13.37 10.90 -17.51
C ALA A 562 12.42 9.71 -17.69
N VAL A 563 11.95 9.44 -18.92
CA VAL A 563 11.07 8.29 -19.22
C VAL A 563 11.78 6.96 -18.92
N ALA A 564 13.06 6.82 -19.29
CA ALA A 564 13.84 5.63 -18.96
C ALA A 564 13.99 5.45 -17.43
N LEU A 565 14.30 6.52 -16.70
CA LEU A 565 14.39 6.49 -15.23
C LEU A 565 13.04 6.16 -14.57
N TYR A 566 11.92 6.59 -15.14
CA TYR A 566 10.60 6.26 -14.60
C TYR A 566 10.19 4.81 -14.90
N ALA A 567 10.52 4.30 -16.09
CA ALA A 567 10.21 2.94 -16.51
C ALA A 567 11.03 1.89 -15.73
N PHE A 568 12.33 2.14 -15.56
CA PHE A 568 13.27 1.17 -14.98
C PHE A 568 13.70 1.50 -13.55
N GLY A 569 13.52 2.74 -13.08
CA GLY A 569 13.86 3.13 -11.72
C GLY A 569 12.89 2.57 -10.69
N THR A 570 13.32 2.50 -9.44
CA THR A 570 12.53 2.03 -8.30
C THR A 570 12.43 3.11 -7.22
N GLY A 571 11.34 3.08 -6.45
CA GLY A 571 11.11 3.96 -5.29
C GLY A 571 11.47 5.44 -5.56
N PRO A 572 12.49 6.00 -4.88
CA PRO A 572 12.85 7.42 -5.03
C PRO A 572 13.25 7.88 -6.43
N LEU A 573 13.81 6.99 -7.28
CA LEU A 573 14.21 7.33 -8.65
C LEU A 573 13.00 7.65 -9.55
N LYS A 574 11.85 6.98 -9.33
CA LYS A 574 10.62 7.30 -10.04
C LYS A 574 10.11 8.69 -9.68
N GLY A 575 10.22 9.08 -8.41
CA GLY A 575 9.88 10.43 -7.94
C GLY A 575 10.76 11.50 -8.61
N PHE A 576 12.07 11.28 -8.64
CA PHE A 576 13.01 12.15 -9.37
C PHE A 576 12.64 12.26 -10.85
N ALA A 577 12.44 11.13 -11.54
CA ALA A 577 12.08 11.09 -12.94
C ALA A 577 10.78 11.84 -13.25
N LEU A 578 9.75 11.67 -12.41
CA LEU A 578 8.46 12.31 -12.58
C LEU A 578 8.56 13.84 -12.43
N THR A 579 9.27 14.33 -11.39
CA THR A 579 9.52 15.77 -11.21
C THR A 579 10.28 16.36 -12.40
N MET A 580 11.25 15.63 -12.94
CA MET A 580 12.01 16.04 -14.13
C MET A 580 11.11 16.11 -15.38
N MET A 581 10.26 15.11 -15.64
CA MET A 581 9.34 15.14 -16.79
C MET A 581 8.39 16.32 -16.73
N ILE A 582 7.74 16.52 -15.58
CA ILE A 582 6.79 17.63 -15.38
C ILE A 582 7.51 18.97 -15.56
N GLY A 583 8.69 19.09 -14.96
CA GLY A 583 9.56 20.25 -15.08
C GLY A 583 9.95 20.58 -16.52
N ILE A 584 10.26 19.58 -17.34
CA ILE A 584 10.60 19.76 -18.75
C ILE A 584 9.38 20.28 -19.55
N PHE A 585 8.20 19.69 -19.37
CA PHE A 585 6.99 20.17 -20.06
C PHE A 585 6.61 21.59 -19.64
N ALA A 586 6.66 21.88 -18.35
CA ALA A 586 6.36 23.20 -17.80
C ALA A 586 7.39 24.25 -18.26
N SER A 587 8.68 23.88 -18.32
CA SER A 587 9.76 24.68 -18.90
C SER A 587 9.50 25.04 -20.37
N MET A 588 9.20 24.05 -21.22
CA MET A 588 8.93 24.30 -22.64
C MET A 588 7.75 25.26 -22.83
N PHE A 589 6.67 25.07 -22.07
CA PHE A 589 5.51 25.94 -22.12
C PHE A 589 5.84 27.37 -21.68
N THR A 590 6.53 27.52 -20.54
CA THR A 590 6.86 28.84 -19.98
C THR A 590 7.91 29.58 -20.80
N ALA A 591 8.96 28.90 -21.25
CA ALA A 591 10.03 29.50 -22.06
C ALA A 591 9.53 29.94 -23.44
N ILE A 592 8.73 29.13 -24.15
CA ILE A 592 8.32 29.44 -25.53
C ILE A 592 7.07 30.33 -25.57
N THR A 593 6.09 30.07 -24.70
CA THR A 593 4.77 30.71 -24.76
C THR A 593 4.67 31.90 -23.81
N VAL A 594 4.99 31.71 -22.53
CA VAL A 594 4.81 32.75 -21.50
C VAL A 594 5.84 33.85 -21.66
N SER A 595 7.12 33.52 -21.80
CA SER A 595 8.17 34.55 -21.92
C SER A 595 7.96 35.40 -23.18
N ARG A 596 7.56 34.77 -24.30
CA ARG A 596 7.20 35.49 -25.54
C ARG A 596 6.00 36.41 -25.35
N ALA A 597 4.95 35.94 -24.66
CA ALA A 597 3.78 36.76 -24.36
C ALA A 597 4.16 38.01 -23.53
N LEU A 598 5.00 37.83 -22.51
CA LEU A 598 5.49 38.94 -21.68
C LEU A 598 6.38 39.90 -22.47
N ALA A 599 7.28 39.39 -23.32
CA ALA A 599 8.10 40.22 -24.19
C ALA A 599 7.26 41.05 -25.16
N VAL A 600 6.22 40.45 -25.75
CA VAL A 600 5.26 41.15 -26.63
C VAL A 600 4.45 42.19 -25.85
N LEU A 601 4.02 41.90 -24.63
CA LEU A 601 3.27 42.85 -23.79
C LEU A 601 4.12 44.10 -23.47
N ILE A 602 5.40 43.91 -23.12
CA ILE A 602 6.29 44.99 -22.69
C ILE A 602 6.80 45.81 -23.89
N TYR A 603 7.18 45.16 -24.99
CA TYR A 603 7.84 45.81 -26.14
C TYR A 603 6.94 46.01 -27.36
N GLY A 604 5.76 45.38 -27.41
CA GLY A 604 4.81 45.47 -28.53
C GLY A 604 4.25 46.88 -28.73
N SER A 605 3.95 47.59 -27.65
CA SER A 605 3.31 48.92 -27.65
C SER A 605 4.23 50.08 -28.04
N ARG A 606 5.56 49.90 -27.99
CA ARG A 606 6.52 50.98 -28.30
C ARG A 606 6.72 51.12 -29.81
N LYS A 607 6.31 52.25 -30.40
CA LYS A 607 6.36 52.49 -31.86
C LYS A 607 7.78 52.64 -32.44
N LYS A 608 8.77 53.07 -31.66
CA LYS A 608 10.18 53.22 -32.08
C LYS A 608 11.14 52.68 -31.00
N LEU A 609 11.38 51.36 -31.00
CA LEU A 609 12.41 50.74 -30.14
C LEU A 609 13.77 50.83 -30.85
N LYS A 610 14.64 51.72 -30.38
CA LYS A 610 16.03 51.84 -30.87
C LYS A 610 16.99 50.87 -30.17
N SER A 611 16.70 50.48 -28.94
CA SER A 611 17.51 49.54 -28.16
C SER A 611 16.64 48.71 -27.22
N VAL A 612 17.12 47.52 -26.91
CA VAL A 612 16.50 46.57 -26.00
C VAL A 612 17.46 46.39 -24.82
N ALA A 613 16.94 46.41 -23.59
CA ALA A 613 17.74 46.14 -22.40
C ALA A 613 17.82 44.62 -22.21
N ILE A 614 18.87 44.01 -22.78
CA ILE A 614 19.16 42.57 -22.77
C ILE A 614 20.64 42.29 -22.53
#